data_AF-A0A6J4Y8L8-F1
#
_entry.id   AF-A0A6J4Y8L8-F1
#
_cell.length_a   1.000
_cell.length_b   1.000
_cell.length_c   1.000
_cell.angle_alpha   90.00
_cell.angle_beta   90.00
_cell.angle_gamma   90.00
#
_symmetry.space_group_name_H-M   'P 1'
#
loop_
_entity.id
_entity.type
_entity.pdbx_description
1 polymer ?
#
loop_
_entity_poly.entity_id
_entity_poly.type
_entity_poly.pdbx_seq_one_letter_code
_entity_poly.pdbx_strand_id
1 'polypeptide(L)' 'MKNLSERIEKIILQHGTRGMDRLQKSLTPGYCRRAAELIRDNKGVVIIGTGFPVS' A
#
# COMPACT_ATOMS: atom_id res chain seq x y z
N MET A 1 -9.69 7.21 17.51
CA MET A 1 -9.24 5.80 17.61
C MET A 1 -9.00 5.28 16.20
N LYS A 2 -7.82 4.75 15.86
CA LYS A 2 -7.56 4.27 14.49
C LYS A 2 -8.39 3.02 14.19
N ASN A 3 -9.05 2.99 13.04
CA ASN A 3 -9.82 1.80 12.62
C ASN A 3 -8.88 0.64 12.26
N LEU A 4 -9.42 -0.57 12.10
CA LEU A 4 -8.63 -1.77 11.78
C LEU A 4 -7.78 -1.60 10.51
N SER A 5 -8.34 -0.94 9.48
CA SER A 5 -7.64 -0.72 8.20
C SER A 5 -6.38 0.11 8.38
N GLU A 6 -6.45 1.20 9.16
CA GLU A 6 -5.30 2.07 9.43
C GLU A 6 -4.23 1.38 10.29
N ARG A 7 -4.63 0.45 11.16
CA ARG A 7 -3.70 -0.37 11.95
C ARG A 7 -2.93 -1.35 11.05
N ILE A 8 -3.62 -1.99 10.12
CA ILE A 8 -3.01 -2.89 9.13
C ILE A 8 -2.05 -2.09 8.23
N GLU A 9 -2.48 -0.92 7.75
CA GLU A 9 -1.64 0.00 6.96
C GLU A 9 -0.34 0.35 7.70
N LYS A 10 -0.43 0.67 9.00
CA LYS A 10 0.76 0.94 9.83
C LYS A 10 1.70 -0.27 9.88
N ILE A 11 1.17 -1.49 10.05
CA ILE A 11 1.98 -2.72 10.12
C ILE A 11 2.69 -2.97 8.79
N ILE A 12 1.99 -2.82 7.65
CA ILE A 12 2.55 -3.01 6.31
C ILE A 12 3.75 -2.09 6.08
N LEU A 13 3.66 -0.84 6.55
CA LEU A 13 4.70 0.16 6.34
C LEU A 13 5.85 0.13 7.35
N GLN A 14 5.69 -0.56 8.48
CA GLN A 14 6.57 -0.36 9.65
C GLN A 14 8.06 -0.68 9.40
N HIS A 15 8.37 -1.47 8.36
CA HIS A 15 9.73 -1.86 7.98
C HIS A 15 10.09 -1.52 6.53
N GLY A 16 9.33 -0.63 5.87
CA GLY A 16 9.57 -0.27 4.48
C GLY A 16 10.76 0.67 4.31
N THR A 17 11.77 0.28 3.54
CA THR A 17 12.92 1.13 3.18
C THR A 17 12.72 1.94 1.89
N ARG A 18 11.55 1.79 1.24
CA ARG A 18 11.24 2.35 -0.08
C ARG A 18 10.57 3.74 -0.04
N GLY A 19 10.59 4.41 1.12
CA GLY A 19 10.05 5.77 1.28
C GLY A 19 8.51 5.88 1.32
N MET A 20 7.79 4.76 1.45
CA MET A 20 6.32 4.76 1.54
C MET A 20 5.79 5.43 2.81
N ASP A 21 6.59 5.47 3.87
CA ASP A 21 6.34 6.23 5.10
C ASP A 21 6.21 7.74 4.82
N ARG A 22 7.00 8.27 3.87
CA ARG A 22 6.94 9.68 3.46
C ARG A 22 5.63 10.00 2.73
N LEU A 23 5.17 9.06 1.90
CA LEU A 23 3.92 9.22 1.14
C LEU A 23 2.67 9.11 2.01
N GLN A 24 2.73 8.42 3.16
CA GLN A 24 1.57 8.23 4.03
C GLN A 24 0.87 9.56 4.39
N LYS A 25 1.62 10.66 4.56
CA LYS A 25 1.07 11.98 4.90
C LYS A 25 0.23 12.60 3.76
N SER A 26 0.52 12.22 2.52
CA SER A 26 -0.15 12.72 1.32
C SER A 26 -1.27 11.81 0.84
N LEU A 27 -1.37 10.59 1.39
CA LEU A 27 -2.39 9.62 1.01
C LEU A 27 -3.60 9.70 1.95
N THR A 28 -4.79 9.55 1.37
CA THR A 28 -6.01 9.38 2.18
C THR A 28 -5.92 8.07 2.99
N PRO A 29 -6.20 8.08 4.31
CA PRO A 29 -6.13 6.88 5.13
C PRO A 29 -6.93 5.70 4.56
N GLY A 30 -6.43 4.47 4.74
CA GLY A 30 -7.07 3.26 4.21
C GLY A 30 -6.71 2.94 2.76
N TYR A 31 -5.62 3.52 2.23
CA TYR A 31 -5.20 3.28 0.85
C TYR A 31 -4.78 1.82 0.61
N CYS A 32 -4.20 1.14 1.61
CA CYS A 32 -3.91 -0.29 1.51
C CYS A 32 -5.18 -1.12 1.34
N ARG A 33 -6.27 -0.77 2.05
CA ARG A 33 -7.56 -1.47 1.93
C ARG A 33 -8.17 -1.26 0.56
N ARG A 34 -8.22 -0.02 0.07
CA ARG A 34 -8.76 0.28 -1.27
C ARG A 34 -7.97 -0.44 -2.38
N ALA A 35 -6.63 -0.49 -2.25
CA ALA A 35 -5.80 -1.26 -3.16
C ALA A 35 -6.11 -2.77 -3.09
N ALA A 36 -6.29 -3.32 -1.89
CA ALA A 36 -6.66 -4.73 -1.71
C ALA A 36 -8.04 -5.05 -2.29
N GLU A 37 -9.03 -4.17 -2.12
CA GLU A 37 -10.37 -4.30 -2.72
C GLU A 37 -10.26 -4.29 -4.25
N LEU A 38 -9.51 -3.35 -4.84
CA LEU A 38 -9.26 -3.29 -6.29
C LEU A 38 -8.66 -4.61 -6.81
N ILE A 39 -7.60 -5.12 -6.17
CA ILE A 39 -6.95 -6.36 -6.60
C ILE A 39 -7.89 -7.56 -6.43
N ARG A 40 -8.62 -7.64 -5.32
CA ARG A 40 -9.53 -8.75 -5.04
C ARG A 40 -10.68 -8.80 -6.04
N ASP A 41 -11.24 -7.65 -6.38
CA ASP A 41 -12.47 -7.55 -7.17
C ASP A 41 -12.19 -7.67 -8.69
N ASN A 42 -10.95 -7.42 -9.12
CA ASN A 42 -10.52 -7.58 -10.52
C ASN A 42 -9.84 -8.94 -10.75
N LYS A 43 -10.60 -9.92 -11.25
CA LYS A 43 -10.09 -11.26 -11.60
C LYS A 43 -9.45 -11.28 -12.98
N GLY A 44 -8.46 -12.13 -13.18
CA GLY A 44 -7.79 -12.35 -14.46
C GLY A 44 -6.28 -12.20 -14.36
N VAL A 45 -5.65 -11.92 -15.50
CA VAL A 45 -4.19 -11.76 -15.58
C VAL A 45 -3.80 -10.42 -14.97
N VAL A 46 -2.88 -10.48 -13.99
CA VAL A 46 -2.30 -9.31 -13.36
C VAL A 46 -0.85 -9.15 -13.82
N ILE A 47 -0.51 -7.98 -14.35
CA ILE A 47 0.87 -7.62 -14.68
C ILE A 47 1.49 -6.98 -13.43
N ILE A 48 2.54 -7.60 -12.90
CA ILE A 48 3.33 -7.04 -11.80
C ILE A 48 4.61 -6.47 -12.39
N GLY A 49 4.61 -5.18 -12.67
CA GLY A 49 5.81 -4.43 -13.01
C GLY A 49 6.60 -4.12 -11.75
N THR A 50 7.87 -4.51 -11.71
CA THR A 50 8.77 -4.23 -10.58
C THR A 50 10.15 -3.84 -11.11
N GLY A 51 10.92 -3.16 -10.27
CA GLY A 51 12.21 -2.58 -10.60
C GLY A 51 12.32 -1.18 -10.00
N PHE A 52 13.49 -0.86 -9.46
CA PHE A 52 13.81 0.48 -8.99
C PHE A 52 15.10 0.90 -9.69
N PRO A 53 15.16 2.08 -10.34
CA PRO A 53 16.40 2.56 -10.93
C PRO A 53 17.45 2.71 -9.84
N VAL A 54 18.62 2.12 -10.06
CA VAL A 54 19.82 2.30 -9.26
C VAL A 54 20.84 3.03 -10.12
N SER A 55 21.36 4.14 -9.61
CA SER A 55 22.38 4.99 -10.24
C SER A 55 23.54 5.15 -9.29
#